data_AF-A8ZRI9-F1
#
_entry.id   AF-A8ZRI9-F1
#
_cell.length_a   1.000
_cell.length_b   1.000
_cell.length_c   1.000
_cell.angle_alpha   90.00
_cell.angle_beta   90.00
_cell.angle_gamma   90.00
#
_symmetry.space_group_name_H-M   'P 1'
#
loop_
_entity.id
_entity.type
_entity.pdbx_description
1 polymer ?
#
loop_
_entity_poly.entity_id
_entity_poly.type
_entity_poly.pdbx_seq_one_letter_code
_entity_poly.pdbx_strand_id
1 'polypeptide(L)'
;MGVSSPLVTVLQHVPAEHICTAERYWIAHYRAIGCPLTNIGDGGEGGMPGAKHSEETRAKIAAGNRGKVVSAETRAKLRARAGTASPETRAKIGAASRNRSPESNARTGAANRGRVLSAETRAKIGAASKGRVRSEEARRKCSETLKGKKKSPEHIEKLRRAAQGRKQSPETVERRRVAVKATWERKRLEKQ
;
A
#
# COMPACT_ATOMS: atom_id res chain seq x y z
N MET A 1 9.16 46.99 29.66
CA MET A 1 7.78 47.50 29.84
C MET A 1 6.90 46.32 30.20
N GLY A 2 6.41 46.26 31.44
CA GLY A 2 5.61 45.12 31.91
C GLY A 2 4.29 45.06 31.16
N VAL A 3 4.02 43.93 30.49
CA VAL A 3 2.70 43.66 29.90
C VAL A 3 1.74 43.44 31.05
N SER A 4 0.86 44.41 31.27
CA SER A 4 -0.29 44.23 32.15
C SER A 4 -1.13 43.08 31.61
N SER A 5 -1.53 42.15 32.48
CA SER A 5 -2.39 41.03 32.09
C SER A 5 -3.72 41.56 31.52
N PRO A 6 -4.24 40.98 30.44
CA PRO A 6 -5.51 41.41 29.88
C PRO A 6 -6.63 41.19 30.90
N LEU A 7 -7.52 42.18 31.01
CA LEU A 7 -8.77 42.02 31.77
C LEU A 7 -9.68 41.06 31.00
N VAL A 8 -10.13 40.01 31.67
CA VAL A 8 -11.07 39.03 31.10
C VAL A 8 -12.43 39.25 31.71
N THR A 9 -13.45 39.45 30.87
CA THR A 9 -14.85 39.63 31.29
C THR A 9 -15.76 38.80 30.40
N VAL A 10 -16.75 38.17 31.01
CA VAL A 10 -17.76 37.39 30.29
C VAL A 10 -18.78 38.34 29.69
N LEU A 11 -18.90 38.33 28.35
CA LEU A 11 -19.88 39.14 27.63
C LEU A 11 -21.28 38.51 27.66
N GLN A 12 -21.34 37.18 27.59
CA GLN A 12 -22.59 36.42 27.53
C GLN A 12 -22.36 34.97 27.96
N HIS A 13 -23.31 34.40 28.70
CA HIS A 13 -23.40 32.95 28.90
C HIS A 13 -24.33 32.35 27.86
N VAL A 14 -23.86 31.36 27.10
CA VAL A 14 -24.67 30.64 26.09
C VAL A 14 -24.44 29.13 26.20
N PRO A 15 -25.44 28.30 25.84
CA PRO A 15 -25.25 26.87 25.62
C PRO A 15 -24.20 26.58 24.55
N ALA A 16 -23.55 25.41 24.62
CA ALA A 16 -22.42 25.05 23.77
C ALA A 16 -22.76 25.07 22.27
N GLU A 17 -23.97 24.66 21.92
CA GLU A 17 -24.54 24.66 20.57
C GLU A 17 -24.69 26.06 19.96
N HIS A 18 -24.66 27.11 20.78
CA HIS A 18 -24.86 28.50 20.36
C HIS A 18 -23.58 29.35 20.43
N ILE A 19 -22.45 28.76 20.85
CA ILE A 19 -21.16 29.45 20.96
C ILE A 19 -20.74 30.06 19.61
N CYS A 20 -20.86 29.31 18.52
CA CYS A 20 -20.45 29.81 17.20
C CYS A 20 -21.29 31.02 16.75
N THR A 21 -22.59 31.03 17.04
CA THR A 21 -23.49 32.12 16.68
C THR A 21 -23.22 33.35 17.55
N ALA A 22 -23.02 33.14 18.85
CA ALA A 22 -22.69 34.20 19.79
C ALA A 22 -21.33 34.84 19.47
N GLU A 23 -20.32 34.04 19.13
CA GLU A 23 -19.00 34.51 18.73
C GLU A 23 -19.08 35.46 17.52
N ARG A 24 -19.79 35.02 16.47
CA ARG A 24 -20.01 35.85 15.27
C ARG A 24 -20.73 37.15 15.57
N TYR A 25 -21.75 37.09 16.43
CA TYR A 25 -22.51 38.26 16.83
C TYR A 25 -21.64 39.30 17.54
N TRP A 26 -20.86 38.89 18.54
CA TRP A 26 -20.03 39.82 19.31
C TRP A 26 -18.89 40.40 18.49
N ILE A 27 -18.23 39.60 17.64
CA ILE A 27 -17.20 40.13 16.72
C ILE A 27 -17.80 41.18 15.79
N ALA A 28 -18.96 40.91 15.19
CA ALA A 28 -19.65 41.87 14.33
C ALA A 28 -20.08 43.13 15.09
N HIS A 29 -20.64 42.98 16.29
CA HIS A 29 -21.07 44.08 17.14
C HIS A 29 -19.89 45.02 17.47
N TYR A 30 -18.78 44.47 17.97
CA TYR A 30 -17.61 45.27 18.33
C TYR A 30 -16.92 45.92 17.12
N ARG A 31 -16.96 45.29 15.95
CA ARG A 31 -16.51 45.93 14.69
C ARG A 31 -17.41 47.09 14.29
N ALA A 32 -18.74 46.93 14.41
CA ALA A 32 -19.70 47.95 14.02
C ALA A 32 -19.57 49.22 14.88
N ILE A 33 -19.25 49.07 16.17
CA ILE A 33 -18.99 50.21 17.07
C ILE A 33 -17.55 50.74 16.99
N GLY A 34 -16.72 50.20 16.08
CA GLY A 34 -15.37 50.70 15.80
C GLY A 34 -14.29 50.27 16.79
N CYS A 35 -14.50 49.21 17.57
CA CYS A 35 -13.46 48.70 18.47
C CYS A 35 -12.33 48.02 17.68
N PRO A 36 -11.05 48.28 18.01
CA PRO A 36 -9.92 47.62 17.36
C PRO A 36 -9.79 46.17 17.84
N LEU A 37 -10.43 45.24 17.13
CA LEU A 37 -10.38 43.81 17.43
C LEU A 37 -9.12 43.14 16.86
N THR A 38 -8.62 42.12 17.56
CA THR A 38 -7.51 41.27 17.10
C THR A 38 -7.97 39.99 16.39
N ASN A 39 -9.29 39.78 16.26
CA ASN A 39 -9.87 38.61 15.61
C ASN A 39 -9.62 38.64 14.09
N ILE A 40 -9.02 37.57 13.56
CA ILE A 40 -8.62 37.45 12.14
C ILE A 40 -9.84 37.24 11.22
N GLY A 41 -10.85 36.49 11.65
CA GLY A 41 -12.06 36.17 10.88
C GLY A 41 -13.35 36.64 11.55
N ASP A 42 -14.49 36.31 10.97
CA ASP A 42 -15.82 36.69 11.47
C ASP A 42 -16.31 35.84 12.66
N GLY A 43 -15.58 34.79 13.03
CA GLY A 43 -15.90 33.87 14.12
C GLY A 43 -16.77 32.68 13.70
N GLY A 44 -16.95 31.71 14.59
CA GLY A 44 -17.84 30.56 14.41
C GLY A 44 -17.26 29.37 13.65
N GLU A 45 -16.00 29.45 13.20
CA GLU A 45 -15.38 28.42 12.35
C GLU A 45 -14.56 27.38 13.14
N GLY A 46 -14.39 27.53 14.46
CA GLY A 46 -13.72 26.51 15.29
C GLY A 46 -12.32 26.08 14.80
N GLY A 47 -11.63 26.99 14.09
CA GLY A 47 -10.45 26.68 13.27
C GLY A 47 -10.85 25.89 12.01
N MET A 48 -10.55 26.42 10.81
CA MET A 48 -11.06 25.89 9.53
C MET A 48 -11.00 24.34 9.41
N PRO A 49 -12.13 23.63 9.60
CA PRO A 49 -12.18 22.19 9.46
C PRO A 49 -12.06 21.87 7.96
N GLY A 50 -10.96 21.22 7.56
CA GLY A 50 -10.78 20.78 6.18
C GLY A 50 -10.20 21.82 5.22
N ALA A 51 -9.54 22.88 5.72
CA ALA A 51 -8.72 23.76 4.89
C ALA A 51 -7.67 22.94 4.12
N LYS A 52 -7.91 22.71 2.83
CA LYS A 52 -6.95 22.06 1.94
C LYS A 52 -5.86 23.08 1.66
N HIS A 53 -4.62 22.77 2.05
CA HIS A 53 -3.47 23.58 1.68
C HIS A 53 -3.47 23.88 0.18
N SER A 54 -3.23 25.15 -0.18
CA SER A 54 -3.06 25.55 -1.57
C SER A 54 -1.95 24.72 -2.24
N GLU A 55 -2.01 24.55 -3.56
CA GLU A 55 -1.00 23.77 -4.28
C GLU A 55 0.42 24.29 -4.03
N GLU A 56 0.58 25.61 -3.95
CA GLU A 56 1.85 26.26 -3.61
C GLU A 56 2.33 25.88 -2.19
N THR A 57 1.42 25.86 -1.21
CA THR A 57 1.74 25.47 0.17
C THR A 57 2.11 23.99 0.25
N ARG A 58 1.38 23.13 -0.48
CA ARG A 58 1.70 21.69 -0.57
C ARG A 58 3.06 21.47 -1.22
N ALA A 59 3.40 22.23 -2.25
CA ALA A 59 4.70 22.18 -2.91
C ALA A 59 5.84 22.61 -1.95
N LYS A 60 5.65 23.69 -1.17
CA LYS A 60 6.62 24.14 -0.15
C LYS A 60 6.84 23.08 0.94
N ILE A 61 5.76 22.49 1.47
CA ILE A 61 5.85 21.41 2.46
C ILE A 61 6.55 20.18 1.86
N ALA A 62 6.22 19.80 0.63
CA ALA A 62 6.83 18.67 -0.05
C ALA A 62 8.33 18.90 -0.31
N ALA A 63 8.73 20.10 -0.73
CA ALA A 63 10.13 20.47 -0.93
C ALA A 63 10.90 20.44 0.40
N GLY A 64 10.35 21.02 1.46
CA GLY A 64 10.98 21.03 2.78
C GLY A 64 11.10 19.64 3.42
N ASN A 65 10.27 18.68 3.03
CA ASN A 65 10.34 17.30 3.53
C ASN A 65 11.10 16.34 2.61
N ARG A 66 11.44 16.77 1.39
CA ARG A 66 12.19 15.94 0.45
C ARG A 66 13.59 15.71 0.98
N GLY A 67 14.00 14.44 1.06
CA GLY A 67 15.34 14.05 1.50
C GLY A 67 15.55 14.05 3.03
N LYS A 68 14.55 14.42 3.83
CA LYS A 68 14.65 14.29 5.29
C LYS A 68 14.73 12.81 5.68
N VAL A 69 15.90 12.39 6.13
CA VAL A 69 16.11 11.06 6.74
C VAL A 69 15.79 11.18 8.23
N VAL A 70 14.85 10.37 8.71
CA VAL A 70 14.54 10.28 10.14
C VAL A 70 15.82 9.84 10.87
N SER A 71 16.19 10.56 11.94
CA SER A 71 17.37 10.24 12.74
C SER A 71 17.33 8.79 13.25
N ALA A 72 18.50 8.20 13.49
CA ALA A 72 18.59 6.82 13.98
C ALA A 72 17.81 6.63 15.29
N GLU A 73 17.87 7.63 16.19
CA GLU A 73 17.15 7.63 17.46
C GLU A 73 15.62 7.70 17.28
N THR A 74 15.13 8.61 16.43
CA THR A 74 13.68 8.71 16.15
C THR A 74 13.18 7.47 15.43
N ARG A 75 13.98 6.89 14.53
CA ARG A 75 13.66 5.62 13.86
C ARG A 75 13.60 4.46 14.85
N ALA A 76 14.48 4.43 15.85
CA ALA A 76 14.45 3.44 16.93
C ALA A 76 13.19 3.61 17.79
N LYS A 77 12.81 4.83 18.18
CA LYS A 77 11.57 5.12 18.92
C LYS A 77 10.31 4.71 18.15
N LEU A 78 10.26 4.99 16.85
CA LEU A 78 9.17 4.56 15.98
C LEU A 78 9.11 3.04 15.86
N ARG A 79 10.25 2.36 15.78
CA ARG A 79 10.32 0.88 15.77
C ARG A 79 9.90 0.25 17.09
N ALA A 80 10.28 0.84 18.21
CA ALA A 80 9.85 0.38 19.54
C ALA A 80 8.33 0.50 19.71
N ARG A 81 7.71 1.51 19.10
CA ARG A 81 6.25 1.66 19.02
C ARG A 81 5.62 0.76 17.95
N ALA A 82 6.36 0.37 16.92
CA ALA A 82 5.90 -0.51 15.86
C ALA A 82 5.69 -1.93 16.42
N GLY A 83 4.47 -2.21 16.82
CA GLY A 83 4.08 -3.50 17.36
C GLY A 83 3.50 -3.47 18.77
N THR A 84 3.30 -2.29 19.37
CA THR A 84 2.58 -2.15 20.65
C THR A 84 1.08 -2.40 20.53
N ALA A 85 0.56 -2.63 19.32
CA ALA A 85 -0.81 -3.07 19.11
C ALA A 85 -1.04 -4.39 19.85
N SER A 86 -2.10 -4.43 20.67
CA SER A 86 -2.50 -5.63 21.41
C SER A 86 -2.69 -6.81 20.46
N PRO A 87 -2.50 -8.06 20.93
CA PRO A 87 -2.72 -9.25 20.12
C PRO A 87 -4.11 -9.25 19.44
N GLU A 88 -5.13 -8.78 20.15
CA GLU A 88 -6.49 -8.64 19.63
C GLU A 88 -6.59 -7.60 18.50
N THR A 89 -5.94 -6.44 18.65
CA THR A 89 -5.93 -5.41 17.61
C THR A 89 -5.21 -5.91 16.36
N ARG A 90 -4.10 -6.62 16.54
CA ARG A 90 -3.39 -7.26 15.42
C ARG A 90 -4.24 -8.33 14.74
N ALA A 91 -4.97 -9.13 15.50
CA ALA A 91 -5.87 -10.13 14.96
C ALA A 91 -7.01 -9.49 14.13
N LYS A 92 -7.62 -8.40 14.63
CA LYS A 92 -8.65 -7.64 13.91
C LYS A 92 -8.13 -7.02 12.62
N ILE A 93 -6.96 -6.37 12.66
CA ILE A 93 -6.31 -5.81 11.46
C ILE A 93 -5.97 -6.93 10.46
N GLY A 94 -5.43 -8.05 10.95
CA GLY A 94 -5.11 -9.21 10.11
C GLY A 94 -6.35 -9.84 9.47
N ALA A 95 -7.46 -9.94 10.20
CA ALA A 95 -8.73 -10.42 9.69
C ALA A 95 -9.30 -9.47 8.61
N ALA A 96 -9.32 -8.17 8.88
CA ALA A 96 -9.77 -7.16 7.93
C ALA A 96 -8.92 -7.15 6.65
N SER A 97 -7.59 -7.30 6.77
CA SER A 97 -6.70 -7.36 5.61
C SER A 97 -6.86 -8.64 4.78
N ARG A 98 -7.19 -9.78 5.41
CA ARG A 98 -7.44 -11.05 4.71
C ARG A 98 -8.82 -11.09 4.06
N ASN A 99 -9.81 -10.43 4.67
CA ASN A 99 -11.20 -10.41 4.23
C ASN A 99 -11.59 -9.07 3.60
N ARG A 100 -10.79 -8.55 2.67
CA ARG A 100 -11.13 -7.31 1.94
C ARG A 100 -12.39 -7.52 1.11
N SER A 101 -13.23 -6.47 1.04
CA SER A 101 -14.48 -6.51 0.28
C SER A 101 -14.23 -6.82 -1.22
N PRO A 102 -15.19 -7.47 -1.91
CA PRO A 102 -15.10 -7.72 -3.34
C PRO A 102 -14.84 -6.44 -4.15
N GLU A 103 -15.48 -5.33 -3.77
CA GLU A 103 -15.31 -4.03 -4.42
C GLU A 103 -13.89 -3.48 -4.29
N SER A 104 -13.27 -3.57 -3.10
CA SER A 104 -11.89 -3.13 -2.85
C SER A 104 -10.89 -3.96 -3.67
N ASN A 105 -11.12 -5.27 -3.74
CA ASN A 105 -10.32 -6.17 -4.57
C ASN A 105 -10.50 -5.87 -6.07
N ALA A 106 -11.73 -5.59 -6.51
CA ALA A 106 -12.03 -5.23 -7.90
C ALA A 106 -11.36 -3.92 -8.30
N ARG A 107 -11.41 -2.89 -7.45
CA ARG A 107 -10.74 -1.59 -7.66
C ARG A 107 -9.23 -1.75 -7.78
N THR A 108 -8.62 -2.49 -6.85
CA THR A 108 -7.18 -2.80 -6.89
C THR A 108 -6.82 -3.62 -8.12
N GLY A 109 -7.66 -4.60 -8.47
CA GLY A 109 -7.48 -5.43 -9.65
C GLY A 109 -7.55 -4.63 -10.94
N ALA A 110 -8.53 -3.74 -11.07
CA ALA A 110 -8.69 -2.84 -12.21
C ALA A 110 -7.48 -1.92 -12.38
N ALA A 111 -7.02 -1.30 -11.30
CA ALA A 111 -5.86 -0.41 -11.34
C ALA A 111 -4.54 -1.10 -11.74
N ASN A 112 -4.40 -2.40 -11.46
CA ASN A 112 -3.21 -3.17 -11.79
C ASN A 112 -3.35 -4.00 -13.08
N ARG A 113 -4.55 -4.10 -13.65
CA ARG A 113 -4.79 -4.91 -14.85
C ARG A 113 -4.06 -4.28 -16.03
N GLY A 114 -3.26 -5.09 -16.74
CA GLY A 114 -2.48 -4.64 -17.88
C GLY A 114 -1.23 -3.82 -17.54
N ARG A 115 -0.92 -3.60 -16.26
CA ARG A 115 0.29 -2.85 -15.87
C ARG A 115 1.54 -3.65 -16.19
N VAL A 116 2.34 -3.16 -17.15
CA VAL A 116 3.65 -3.72 -17.49
C VAL A 116 4.74 -3.00 -16.69
N LEU A 117 5.56 -3.75 -15.96
CA LEU A 117 6.70 -3.19 -15.24
C LEU A 117 7.81 -2.78 -16.23
N SER A 118 8.49 -1.66 -15.94
CA SER A 118 9.64 -1.20 -16.74
C SER A 118 10.77 -2.24 -16.76
N ALA A 119 11.60 -2.21 -17.81
CA ALA A 119 12.72 -3.12 -17.96
C ALA A 119 13.67 -3.09 -16.75
N GLU A 120 13.99 -1.88 -16.25
CA GLU A 120 14.82 -1.70 -15.05
C GLU A 120 14.19 -2.32 -13.80
N THR A 121 12.88 -2.13 -13.60
CA THR A 121 12.17 -2.69 -12.44
C THR A 121 12.15 -4.21 -12.51
N ARG A 122 11.92 -4.78 -13.69
CA ARG A 122 11.98 -6.23 -13.92
C ARG A 122 13.39 -6.78 -13.65
N ALA A 123 14.43 -6.07 -14.08
CA ALA A 123 15.82 -6.46 -13.84
C ALA A 123 16.15 -6.47 -12.33
N LYS A 124 15.75 -5.44 -11.57
CA LYS A 124 15.94 -5.38 -10.11
C LYS A 124 15.23 -6.53 -9.38
N ILE A 125 13.97 -6.82 -9.75
CA ILE A 125 13.22 -7.96 -9.18
C ILE A 125 13.91 -9.28 -9.51
N GLY A 126 14.36 -9.43 -10.75
CA GLY A 126 15.09 -10.61 -11.22
C GLY A 126 16.39 -10.82 -10.45
N ALA A 127 17.21 -9.78 -10.31
CA ALA A 127 18.46 -9.81 -9.55
C ALA A 127 18.24 -10.20 -8.08
N ALA A 128 17.25 -9.59 -7.42
CA ALA A 128 16.93 -9.89 -6.02
C ALA A 128 16.38 -11.32 -5.80
N SER A 129 15.80 -11.92 -6.84
CA SER A 129 15.22 -13.27 -6.80
C SER A 129 16.18 -14.35 -7.29
N LYS A 130 17.24 -13.97 -8.01
CA LYS A 130 18.23 -14.88 -8.56
C LYS A 130 18.94 -15.61 -7.41
N GLY A 131 19.04 -16.94 -7.52
CA GLY A 131 19.68 -17.77 -6.49
C GLY A 131 18.82 -18.10 -5.28
N ARG A 132 17.56 -17.63 -5.19
CA ARG A 132 16.67 -18.07 -4.12
C ARG A 132 16.24 -19.52 -4.34
N VAL A 133 16.83 -20.43 -3.55
CA VAL A 133 16.43 -21.83 -3.49
C VAL A 133 15.51 -22.03 -2.30
N ARG A 134 14.39 -22.75 -2.49
CA ARG A 134 13.54 -23.15 -1.36
C ARG A 134 14.29 -24.14 -0.49
N SER A 135 14.26 -23.93 0.83
CA SER A 135 14.75 -24.89 1.84
C SER A 135 14.11 -26.27 1.63
N GLU A 136 14.82 -27.34 1.99
CA GLU A 136 14.31 -28.70 1.85
C GLU A 136 12.96 -28.91 2.53
N GLU A 137 12.79 -28.43 3.76
CA GLU A 137 11.52 -28.55 4.49
C GLU A 137 10.35 -27.91 3.74
N ALA A 138 10.55 -26.71 3.19
CA ALA A 138 9.53 -26.04 2.38
C ALA A 138 9.22 -26.81 1.08
N ARG A 139 10.22 -27.44 0.47
CA ARG A 139 10.00 -28.32 -0.71
C ARG A 139 9.21 -29.57 -0.33
N ARG A 140 9.53 -30.21 0.80
CA ARG A 140 8.81 -31.38 1.32
C ARG A 140 7.34 -31.06 1.60
N LYS A 141 7.06 -30.01 2.37
CA LYS A 141 5.67 -29.58 2.67
C LYS A 141 4.86 -29.26 1.41
N CYS A 142 5.47 -28.57 0.44
CA CYS A 142 4.82 -28.30 -0.84
C CYS A 142 4.55 -29.58 -1.63
N SER A 143 5.50 -30.52 -1.65
CA SER A 143 5.36 -31.82 -2.31
C SER A 143 4.23 -32.63 -1.69
N GLU A 144 4.21 -32.79 -0.36
CA GLU A 144 3.17 -33.51 0.37
C GLU A 144 1.78 -32.94 0.11
N THR A 145 1.64 -31.61 0.16
CA THR A 145 0.35 -30.93 -0.06
C THR A 145 -0.21 -31.12 -1.46
N LEU A 146 0.67 -31.29 -2.46
CA LEU A 146 0.30 -31.41 -3.87
C LEU A 146 0.26 -32.86 -4.35
N LYS A 147 0.89 -33.79 -3.63
CA LYS A 147 0.91 -35.21 -3.97
C LYS A 147 -0.53 -35.73 -3.98
N GLY A 148 -0.92 -36.37 -5.08
CA GLY A 148 -2.25 -36.97 -5.23
C GLY A 148 -3.38 -36.01 -5.63
N LYS A 149 -3.17 -34.69 -5.66
CA LYS A 149 -4.20 -33.73 -6.11
C LYS A 149 -4.35 -33.79 -7.64
N LYS A 150 -5.32 -34.57 -8.11
CA LYS A 150 -5.72 -34.62 -9.53
C LYS A 150 -6.41 -33.31 -9.93
N LYS A 151 -6.13 -32.85 -11.15
CA LYS A 151 -6.84 -31.68 -11.72
C LYS A 151 -8.27 -32.07 -12.07
N SER A 152 -9.21 -31.14 -11.93
CA SER A 152 -10.59 -31.38 -12.36
C SER A 152 -10.67 -31.60 -13.87
N PRO A 153 -11.69 -32.33 -14.37
CA PRO A 153 -11.88 -32.54 -15.80
C PRO A 153 -11.93 -31.23 -16.60
N GLU A 154 -12.68 -30.24 -16.11
CA GLU A 154 -12.78 -28.90 -16.73
C GLU A 154 -11.42 -28.21 -16.84
N HIS A 155 -10.57 -28.36 -15.81
CA HIS A 155 -9.24 -27.78 -15.82
C HIS A 155 -8.33 -28.47 -16.85
N ILE A 156 -8.44 -29.80 -16.97
CA ILE A 156 -7.70 -30.59 -17.96
C ILE A 156 -8.11 -30.15 -19.37
N GLU A 157 -9.39 -29.95 -19.62
CA GLU A 157 -9.90 -29.49 -20.91
C GLU A 157 -9.39 -28.09 -21.26
N LYS A 158 -9.36 -27.17 -20.29
CA LYS A 158 -8.79 -25.82 -20.47
C LYS A 158 -7.30 -25.88 -20.83
N LEU A 159 -6.53 -26.75 -20.17
CA LEU A 159 -5.12 -26.97 -20.51
C LEU A 159 -4.95 -27.56 -21.91
N ARG A 160 -5.81 -28.52 -22.28
CA ARG A 160 -5.82 -29.12 -23.62
C ARG A 160 -6.10 -28.09 -24.70
N ARG A 161 -7.12 -27.24 -24.50
CA ARG A 161 -7.46 -26.15 -25.43
C ARG A 161 -6.33 -25.13 -25.58
N ALA A 162 -5.64 -24.79 -24.49
CA ALA A 162 -4.48 -23.90 -24.55
C ALA A 162 -3.24 -24.54 -25.22
N ALA A 163 -3.15 -25.87 -25.20
CA ALA A 163 -2.08 -26.60 -25.88
C ALA A 163 -2.38 -26.84 -27.36
N GLN A 164 -3.66 -26.91 -27.75
CA GLN A 164 -4.08 -27.02 -29.14
C GLN A 164 -3.55 -25.82 -29.95
N GLY A 165 -2.82 -26.11 -31.03
CA GLY A 165 -2.22 -25.10 -31.90
C GLY A 165 -0.78 -24.69 -31.55
N ARG A 166 -0.24 -25.11 -30.39
CA ARG A 166 1.18 -24.89 -30.07
C ARG A 166 2.07 -25.86 -30.86
N LYS A 167 2.58 -25.40 -32.02
CA LYS A 167 3.62 -26.12 -32.77
C LYS A 167 4.99 -25.77 -32.21
N GLN A 168 5.81 -26.78 -31.92
CA GLN A 168 7.22 -26.55 -31.56
C GLN A 168 7.99 -26.06 -32.79
N SER A 169 9.02 -25.22 -32.59
CA SER A 169 9.86 -24.78 -33.71
C SER A 169 10.59 -25.97 -34.34
N PRO A 170 10.85 -25.95 -35.66
CA PRO A 170 11.59 -27.03 -36.34
C PRO A 170 12.93 -27.33 -35.66
N GLU A 171 13.66 -26.28 -35.25
CA GLU A 171 14.93 -26.38 -34.53
C GLU A 171 14.79 -27.11 -33.18
N THR A 172 13.74 -26.82 -32.42
CA THR A 172 13.48 -27.50 -31.14
C THR A 172 13.17 -28.98 -31.34
N VAL A 173 12.43 -29.31 -32.40
CA VAL A 173 12.11 -30.70 -32.77
C VAL A 173 13.38 -31.45 -33.14
N GLU A 174 14.26 -30.84 -33.94
CA GLU A 174 15.49 -31.48 -34.39
C GLU A 174 16.47 -31.71 -33.24
N ARG A 175 16.67 -30.71 -32.37
CA ARG A 175 17.48 -30.87 -31.15
C ARG A 175 16.98 -32.04 -30.29
N ARG A 176 15.65 -32.19 -30.16
CA ARG A 176 15.06 -33.31 -29.41
C ARG A 176 15.33 -34.64 -30.10
N ARG A 177 15.23 -34.71 -31.42
CA ARG A 177 15.52 -35.93 -32.21
C ARG A 177 16.96 -36.37 -32.05
N VAL A 178 17.91 -35.45 -32.17
CA VAL A 178 19.34 -35.72 -31.97
C VAL A 178 19.62 -36.21 -30.56
N ALA A 179 19.07 -35.54 -29.54
CA ALA A 179 19.25 -35.96 -28.15
C ALA A 179 18.68 -37.36 -27.89
N VAL A 180 17.50 -37.67 -28.44
CA VAL A 180 16.91 -39.01 -28.33
C VAL A 180 17.79 -40.05 -29.01
N LYS A 181 18.26 -39.82 -30.24
CA LYS A 181 19.19 -40.72 -30.94
C LYS A 181 20.46 -40.98 -30.12
N ALA A 182 21.12 -39.93 -29.63
CA ALA A 182 22.31 -40.05 -28.79
C ALA A 182 22.06 -40.87 -27.52
N THR A 183 20.89 -40.72 -26.87
CA THR A 183 20.54 -41.55 -25.71
C THR A 183 20.34 -43.03 -26.05
N TRP A 184 19.79 -43.33 -27.23
CA TRP A 184 19.63 -44.72 -27.70
C TRP A 184 20.96 -45.35 -28.10
N GLU A 185 21.83 -44.59 -28.76
CA GLU A 185 23.18 -45.03 -29.13
C GLU A 185 24.03 -45.32 -27.89
N ARG A 186 23.99 -44.46 -26.87
CA ARG A 186 24.66 -44.71 -25.59
C ARG A 186 24.18 -46.01 -24.93
N LYS A 187 22.86 -46.22 -24.87
CA LYS A 187 22.27 -47.45 -24.33
C LYS A 187 22.58 -48.70 -25.16
N ARG A 188 22.84 -48.54 -26.45
CA ARG A 188 23.23 -49.64 -27.34
C ARG A 188 24.67 -50.06 -27.10
N LEU A 189 25.56 -49.08 -26.89
CA LEU A 189 26.98 -49.30 -26.58
C LEU A 189 27.18 -49.84 -25.17
N GLU A 190 26.39 -49.43 -24.17
CA GLU A 190 26.42 -49.99 -22.80
C GLU A 190 25.95 -51.46 -22.71
N LYS A 191 25.38 -52.01 -23.79
CA LYS A 191 24.89 -53.40 -23.86
C LYS A 191 25.79 -54.34 -24.67
N GLN A 192 26.87 -53.82 -25.28
CA GLN A 192 27.94 -54.62 -25.89
C GLN A 192 29.09 -54.79 -24.90
#